data_AF-A0A2I4CB20-F1
#
_entry.id   AF-A0A2I4CB20-F1
#
_cell.length_a   1.000
_cell.length_b   1.000
_cell.length_c   1.000
_cell.angle_alpha   90.00
_cell.angle_beta   90.00
_cell.angle_gamma   90.00
#
_symmetry.space_group_name_H-M   'P 1'
#
loop_
_entity.id
_entity.type
_entity.pdbx_description
1 polymer ?
#
loop_
_entity_poly.entity_id
_entity_poly.type
_entity_poly.pdbx_seq_one_letter_code
_entity_poly.pdbx_strand_id
1 'polypeptide(L)'
;MINHKVLPPDFFSPATVPAGGASLQLSELQLLNYDAVVTPDVLKPLTNLRSLSVFHLYSVPGPTCHLQTWLSSVQELVSLSVHGGHPLAAYANFLPASLLSLTLCVDLQPEDLQVVSSRAPDLQHLHLEPWSSSSNLVRLLPQLFPRLQSLAIRHLHVPDDDFLNLRELQHLHTLEILDSFHRPDPTDPSWVVNKPSPRLLQLISDLQEQTNQRVRVLTSAHKDFLNCNTSTWSPGAPPPTWSDSSHSCFL
;
A
#
# COMPACT_ATOMS: atom_id res chain seq x y z
N MET A 1 -21.40 -16.64 16.07
CA MET A 1 -19.95 -16.67 16.38
C MET A 1 -19.24 -17.12 15.13
N ILE A 2 -18.39 -16.26 14.57
CA ILE A 2 -17.52 -16.64 13.44
C ILE A 2 -16.31 -17.34 14.08
N ASN A 3 -16.13 -18.64 13.79
CA ASN A 3 -14.96 -19.37 14.27
C ASN A 3 -13.77 -18.98 13.39
N HIS A 4 -12.85 -18.17 13.92
CA HIS A 4 -11.60 -17.88 13.25
C HIS A 4 -10.77 -19.17 13.13
N LYS A 5 -10.25 -19.45 11.93
CA LYS A 5 -9.39 -20.61 11.71
C LYS A 5 -8.02 -20.32 12.33
N VAL A 6 -7.59 -21.13 13.29
CA VAL A 6 -6.24 -21.03 13.86
C VAL A 6 -5.28 -21.77 12.93
N LEU A 7 -4.16 -21.13 12.58
CA LEU A 7 -3.12 -21.79 11.79
C LEU A 7 -2.44 -22.90 12.63
N PRO A 8 -2.22 -24.10 12.07
CA PRO A 8 -1.51 -25.16 12.76
C PRO A 8 -0.11 -24.70 13.24
N PRO A 9 0.37 -25.17 14.41
CA PRO A 9 1.65 -24.76 14.98
C PRO A 9 2.85 -25.08 14.07
N ASP A 10 2.70 -26.08 13.21
CA ASP A 10 3.70 -26.59 12.27
C ASP A 10 3.50 -26.09 10.83
N PHE A 11 2.61 -25.12 10.60
CA PHE A 11 2.26 -24.67 9.25
C PHE A 11 3.46 -24.16 8.43
N PHE A 12 4.38 -23.45 9.06
CA PHE A 12 5.63 -22.97 8.42
C PHE A 12 6.83 -23.86 8.69
N SER A 13 6.63 -25.02 9.33
CA SER A 13 7.71 -25.96 9.62
C SER A 13 8.08 -26.74 8.35
N PRO A 14 9.38 -26.85 8.01
CA PRO A 14 9.81 -27.72 6.92
C PRO A 14 9.41 -29.17 7.17
N ALA A 15 8.82 -29.83 6.17
CA ALA A 15 8.34 -31.22 6.30
C ALA A 15 9.45 -32.26 6.54
N THR A 16 10.73 -31.90 6.33
CA THR A 16 11.87 -32.82 6.38
C THR A 16 13.14 -32.12 6.86
N VAL A 17 13.38 -32.01 8.18
CA VAL A 17 14.75 -31.87 8.70
C VAL A 17 14.90 -32.61 10.05
N PRO A 18 15.91 -33.47 10.23
CA PRO A 18 16.21 -34.10 11.51
C PRO A 18 16.81 -33.07 12.47
N ALA A 19 16.28 -33.04 13.71
CA ALA A 19 16.84 -32.46 14.92
C ALA A 19 17.93 -31.36 14.73
N GLY A 20 17.50 -30.13 14.42
CA GLY A 20 18.41 -28.98 14.39
C GLY A 20 17.87 -27.77 13.65
N GLY A 21 17.03 -26.98 14.32
CA GLY A 21 16.86 -25.53 14.09
C GLY A 21 16.80 -25.01 12.64
N ALA A 22 16.16 -25.72 11.72
CA ALA A 22 16.10 -25.28 10.33
C ALA A 22 15.05 -24.15 10.16
N SER A 23 15.52 -22.96 9.81
CA SER A 23 14.67 -21.84 9.40
C SER A 23 14.14 -22.08 7.99
N LEU A 24 12.88 -21.69 7.75
CA LEU A 24 12.32 -21.66 6.41
C LEU A 24 13.07 -20.59 5.61
N GLN A 25 13.59 -20.95 4.44
CA GLN A 25 14.29 -20.03 3.53
C GLN A 25 13.29 -19.20 2.71
N LEU A 26 12.26 -18.67 3.38
CA LEU A 26 11.24 -17.84 2.78
C LEU A 26 11.58 -16.36 3.02
N SER A 27 11.86 -15.63 1.95
CA SER A 27 12.18 -14.20 2.01
C SER A 27 10.98 -13.29 1.75
N GLU A 28 9.95 -13.80 1.08
CA GLU A 28 8.76 -13.04 0.69
C GLU A 28 7.50 -13.85 0.95
N LEU A 29 6.46 -13.20 1.47
CA LEU A 29 5.19 -13.82 1.75
C LEU A 29 4.05 -12.88 1.37
N GLN A 30 3.04 -13.43 0.69
CA GLN A 30 1.81 -12.74 0.37
C GLN A 30 0.64 -13.44 1.06
N LEU A 31 -0.15 -12.65 1.78
CA LEU A 31 -1.32 -13.10 2.53
C LEU A 31 -2.57 -12.54 1.85
N LEU A 32 -3.39 -13.43 1.27
CA LEU A 32 -4.63 -13.08 0.59
C LEU A 32 -5.82 -13.42 1.48
N ASN A 33 -6.72 -12.45 1.70
CA ASN A 33 -7.92 -12.58 2.55
C ASN A 33 -7.62 -13.18 3.92
N TYR A 34 -6.53 -12.73 4.52
CA TYR A 34 -6.03 -13.28 5.76
C TYR A 34 -6.91 -12.89 6.96
N ASP A 35 -7.51 -13.90 7.60
CA ASP A 35 -8.34 -13.77 8.80
C ASP A 35 -7.97 -14.78 9.91
N ALA A 36 -6.89 -15.56 9.69
CA ALA A 36 -6.50 -16.67 10.53
C ALA A 36 -5.71 -16.19 11.77
N VAL A 37 -6.04 -16.74 12.94
CA VAL A 37 -5.28 -16.46 14.16
C VAL A 37 -3.91 -17.13 14.04
N VAL A 38 -2.85 -16.35 14.23
CA VAL A 38 -1.47 -16.84 14.35
C VAL A 38 -0.93 -16.58 15.75
N THR A 39 -0.05 -17.47 16.20
CA THR A 39 0.75 -17.28 17.41
C THR A 39 2.21 -16.98 17.01
N PRO A 40 3.00 -16.33 17.89
CA PRO A 40 4.42 -16.12 17.63
C PRO A 40 5.18 -17.42 17.32
N ASP A 41 4.78 -18.54 17.95
CA ASP A 41 5.42 -19.84 17.74
C ASP A 41 5.29 -20.36 16.31
N VAL A 42 4.12 -20.16 15.68
CA VAL A 42 3.87 -20.52 14.27
C VAL A 42 4.82 -19.76 13.33
N LEU A 43 5.19 -18.52 13.70
CA LEU A 43 6.00 -17.63 12.87
C LEU A 43 7.50 -17.79 13.09
N LYS A 44 7.94 -18.52 14.12
CA LYS A 44 9.36 -18.77 14.42
C LYS A 44 10.18 -19.28 13.22
N PRO A 45 9.66 -20.14 12.33
CA PRO A 45 10.41 -20.58 11.16
C PRO A 45 10.74 -19.46 10.15
N LEU A 46 10.04 -18.32 10.20
CA LEU A 46 10.10 -17.23 9.21
C LEU A 46 11.20 -16.19 9.50
N THR A 47 12.32 -16.59 10.10
CA THR A 47 13.40 -15.64 10.49
C THR A 47 14.03 -14.90 9.32
N ASN A 48 13.93 -15.44 8.11
CA ASN A 48 14.51 -14.85 6.90
C ASN A 48 13.53 -13.98 6.11
N LEU A 49 12.29 -13.80 6.60
CA LEU A 49 11.27 -13.05 5.88
C LEU A 49 11.63 -11.57 5.84
N ARG A 50 11.78 -11.04 4.63
CA ARG A 50 12.15 -9.64 4.34
C ARG A 50 10.99 -8.84 3.75
N SER A 51 10.05 -9.48 3.06
CA SER A 51 8.87 -8.82 2.49
C SER A 51 7.57 -9.51 2.88
N LEU A 52 6.59 -8.72 3.31
CA LEU A 52 5.25 -9.18 3.65
C LEU A 52 4.22 -8.29 2.95
N SER A 53 3.36 -8.91 2.15
CA SER A 53 2.22 -8.23 1.53
C SER A 53 0.92 -8.83 2.04
N VAL A 54 -0.04 -7.98 2.42
CA VAL A 54 -1.35 -8.37 2.94
C VAL A 54 -2.43 -7.73 2.10
N PHE A 55 -3.32 -8.55 1.55
CA PHE A 55 -4.44 -8.10 0.71
C PHE A 55 -5.76 -8.56 1.32
N HIS A 56 -6.58 -7.60 1.74
CA HIS A 56 -7.94 -7.82 2.20
C HIS A 56 -8.90 -7.45 1.07
N LEU A 57 -9.35 -8.44 0.28
CA LEU A 57 -10.12 -8.19 -0.94
C LEU A 57 -11.58 -7.82 -0.65
N TYR A 58 -12.19 -8.34 0.42
CA TYR A 58 -13.65 -8.20 0.64
C TYR A 58 -14.11 -8.10 2.10
N SER A 59 -13.19 -7.95 3.06
CA SER A 59 -13.53 -8.12 4.47
C SER A 59 -13.67 -6.79 5.19
N VAL A 60 -14.82 -6.57 5.85
CA VAL A 60 -14.86 -5.70 7.02
C VAL A 60 -13.86 -6.30 8.02
N PRO A 61 -12.89 -5.53 8.53
CA PRO A 61 -11.91 -6.06 9.46
C PRO A 61 -12.62 -6.74 10.63
N GLY A 62 -12.19 -7.96 10.95
CA GLY A 62 -12.65 -8.65 12.15
C GLY A 62 -12.30 -7.85 13.42
N PRO A 63 -12.82 -8.24 14.59
CA PRO A 63 -12.59 -7.49 15.83
C PRO A 63 -11.12 -7.45 16.25
N THR A 64 -10.28 -8.37 15.74
CA THR A 64 -8.86 -8.49 16.10
C THR A 64 -7.97 -8.25 14.89
N CYS A 65 -6.95 -7.41 15.06
CA CYS A 65 -5.92 -7.19 14.04
C CYS A 65 -4.78 -8.20 14.23
N HIS A 66 -4.82 -9.30 13.48
CA HIS A 66 -3.80 -10.35 13.59
C HIS A 66 -2.43 -9.94 13.01
N LEU A 67 -2.37 -8.86 12.24
CA LEU A 67 -1.13 -8.29 11.71
C LEU A 67 -0.17 -7.86 12.83
N GLN A 68 -0.67 -7.48 14.01
CA GLN A 68 0.18 -7.15 15.17
C GLN A 68 1.13 -8.29 15.54
N THR A 69 0.64 -9.55 15.53
CA THR A 69 1.46 -10.72 15.84
C THR A 69 2.55 -10.94 14.79
N TRP A 70 2.23 -10.73 13.52
CA TRP A 70 3.20 -10.81 12.43
C TRP A 70 4.32 -9.79 12.59
N LEU A 71 3.96 -8.51 12.74
CA LEU A 71 4.93 -7.42 12.85
C LEU A 71 5.77 -7.52 14.13
N SER A 72 5.21 -8.07 15.21
CA SER A 72 5.95 -8.34 16.45
C SER A 72 6.93 -9.51 16.31
N SER A 73 6.63 -10.50 15.47
CA SER A 73 7.43 -11.72 15.35
C SER A 73 8.51 -11.64 14.25
N VAL A 74 8.31 -10.81 13.23
CA VAL A 74 9.21 -10.68 12.07
C VAL A 74 9.92 -9.31 12.11
N GLN A 75 10.87 -9.15 13.02
CA GLN A 75 11.57 -7.87 13.26
C GLN A 75 12.61 -7.50 12.17
N GLU A 76 12.92 -8.44 11.28
CA GLU A 76 13.89 -8.28 10.18
C GLU A 76 13.23 -7.85 8.85
N LEU A 77 11.93 -7.52 8.90
CA LEU A 77 11.12 -7.15 7.75
C LEU A 77 11.56 -5.81 7.15
N VAL A 78 11.92 -5.82 5.87
CA VAL A 78 12.40 -4.63 5.13
C VAL A 78 11.28 -3.98 4.33
N SER A 79 10.29 -4.75 3.91
CA SER A 79 9.18 -4.30 3.07
C SER A 79 7.84 -4.79 3.60
N LEU A 80 6.88 -3.87 3.74
CA LEU A 80 5.50 -4.16 4.13
C LEU A 80 4.53 -3.52 3.15
N SER A 81 3.57 -4.30 2.66
CA SER A 81 2.45 -3.81 1.84
C SER A 81 1.13 -4.21 2.49
N VAL A 82 0.24 -3.25 2.74
CA VAL A 82 -1.08 -3.54 3.30
C VAL A 82 -2.16 -2.89 2.44
N HIS A 83 -3.05 -3.72 1.90
CA HIS A 83 -4.17 -3.32 1.06
C HIS A 83 -5.48 -3.70 1.73
N GLY A 84 -6.23 -2.70 2.17
CA GLY A 84 -7.47 -2.84 2.93
C GLY A 84 -7.29 -3.41 4.35
N GLY A 85 -8.41 -3.80 4.97
CA GLY A 85 -8.42 -4.38 6.32
C GLY A 85 -8.49 -3.35 7.44
N HIS A 86 -7.72 -3.56 8.50
CA HIS A 86 -7.69 -2.67 9.67
C HIS A 86 -7.01 -1.32 9.35
N PRO A 87 -7.43 -0.22 10.00
CA PRO A 87 -6.74 1.06 9.88
C PRO A 87 -5.31 0.96 10.43
N LEU A 88 -4.42 1.83 9.95
CA LEU A 88 -3.00 1.86 10.34
C LEU A 88 -2.81 1.94 11.86
N ALA A 89 -3.63 2.75 12.55
CA ALA A 89 -3.64 2.88 14.01
C ALA A 89 -3.67 1.54 14.75
N ALA A 90 -4.30 0.51 14.16
CA ALA A 90 -4.42 -0.81 14.77
C ALA A 90 -3.08 -1.55 14.86
N TYR A 91 -2.08 -1.22 14.05
CA TYR A 91 -0.82 -1.97 14.00
C TYR A 91 0.46 -1.12 13.90
N ALA A 92 0.36 0.20 13.75
CA ALA A 92 1.51 1.10 13.59
C ALA A 92 2.60 0.93 14.67
N ASN A 93 2.19 0.75 15.93
CA ASN A 93 3.12 0.57 17.07
C ASN A 93 3.97 -0.71 16.99
N PHE A 94 3.57 -1.67 16.15
CA PHE A 94 4.26 -2.95 16.01
C PHE A 94 5.18 -2.98 14.79
N LEU A 95 5.20 -1.93 13.97
CA LEU A 95 6.08 -1.84 12.81
C LEU A 95 7.55 -2.03 13.23
N PRO A 96 8.31 -2.88 12.53
CA PRO A 96 9.72 -3.08 12.83
C PRO A 96 10.58 -1.93 12.30
N ALA A 97 11.66 -1.63 13.00
CA ALA A 97 12.58 -0.53 12.66
C ALA A 97 13.44 -0.80 11.42
N SER A 98 13.49 -2.06 10.96
CA SER A 98 14.17 -2.49 9.75
C SER A 98 13.43 -2.12 8.46
N LEU A 99 12.20 -1.59 8.54
CA LEU A 99 11.42 -1.22 7.36
C LEU A 99 12.09 -0.09 6.57
N LEU A 100 12.33 -0.37 5.29
CA LEU A 100 12.78 0.60 4.30
C LEU A 100 11.70 0.92 3.27
N SER A 101 10.71 0.02 3.09
CA SER A 101 9.62 0.19 2.13
C SER A 101 8.27 -0.08 2.77
N LEU A 102 7.33 0.84 2.59
CA LEU A 102 5.99 0.75 3.15
C LEU A 102 4.94 1.18 2.13
N THR A 103 3.97 0.31 1.89
CA THR A 103 2.79 0.59 1.07
C THR A 103 1.54 0.49 1.92
N LEU A 104 0.76 1.57 1.94
CA LEU A 104 -0.44 1.71 2.77
C LEU A 104 -1.62 2.10 1.88
N CYS A 105 -2.43 1.11 1.53
CA CYS A 105 -3.73 1.30 0.90
C CYS A 105 -4.83 0.97 1.94
N VAL A 106 -4.81 1.69 3.07
CA VAL A 106 -5.68 1.48 4.24
C VAL A 106 -6.24 2.82 4.75
N ASP A 107 -7.21 2.79 5.66
CA ASP A 107 -7.58 4.00 6.41
C ASP A 107 -6.47 4.37 7.40
N LEU A 108 -6.17 5.67 7.49
CA LEU A 108 -5.13 6.21 8.38
C LEU A 108 -5.36 7.69 8.66
N GLN A 109 -4.87 8.15 9.81
CA GLN A 109 -4.87 9.55 10.23
C GLN A 109 -3.45 10.13 10.24
N PRO A 110 -3.30 11.47 10.22
CA PRO A 110 -1.99 12.12 10.29
C PRO A 110 -1.13 11.70 11.49
N GLU A 111 -1.76 11.46 12.64
CA GLU A 111 -1.09 11.02 13.87
C GLU A 111 -0.49 9.62 13.72
N ASP A 112 -1.11 8.75 12.92
CA ASP A 112 -0.59 7.41 12.66
C ASP A 112 0.76 7.49 11.93
N LEU A 113 0.95 8.45 11.02
CA LEU A 113 2.23 8.65 10.34
C LEU A 113 3.33 9.13 11.29
N GLN A 114 2.99 9.83 12.37
CA GLN A 114 3.98 10.18 13.40
C GLN A 114 4.50 8.91 14.09
N VAL A 115 3.60 7.97 14.41
CA VAL A 115 3.98 6.67 14.93
C VAL A 115 4.88 5.94 13.93
N VAL A 116 4.51 5.91 12.64
CA VAL A 116 5.35 5.28 11.59
C VAL A 116 6.74 5.91 11.55
N SER A 117 6.87 7.24 11.57
CA SER A 117 8.19 7.90 11.54
C SER A 117 9.07 7.54 12.73
N SER A 118 8.47 7.32 13.91
CA SER A 118 9.21 6.91 15.10
C SER A 118 9.62 5.43 15.03
N ARG A 119 8.79 4.59 14.39
CA ARG A 119 8.99 3.15 14.30
C ARG A 119 9.90 2.75 13.16
N ALA A 120 9.87 3.44 12.03
CA ALA A 120 10.67 3.20 10.83
C ALA A 120 11.38 4.50 10.39
N PRO A 121 12.38 4.99 11.16
CA PRO A 121 13.06 6.25 10.89
C PRO A 121 13.90 6.24 9.61
N ASP A 122 14.25 5.06 9.12
CA ASP A 122 15.07 4.85 7.93
C ASP A 122 14.26 4.58 6.66
N LEU A 123 12.94 4.83 6.68
CA LEU A 123 12.06 4.58 5.57
C LEU A 123 12.49 5.36 4.30
N GLN A 124 12.64 4.63 3.19
CA GLN A 124 13.13 5.16 1.91
C GLN A 124 12.05 5.16 0.84
N HIS A 125 11.11 4.22 0.92
CA HIS A 125 10.04 4.05 -0.05
C HIS A 125 8.69 4.11 0.66
N LEU A 126 7.83 5.03 0.23
CA LEU A 126 6.51 5.19 0.80
C LEU A 126 5.46 5.31 -0.31
N HIS A 127 4.46 4.44 -0.26
CA HIS A 127 3.26 4.52 -1.09
C HIS A 127 2.07 4.76 -0.18
N LEU A 128 1.40 5.90 -0.36
CA LEU A 128 0.20 6.27 0.39
C LEU A 128 -1.00 6.37 -0.53
N GLU A 129 -1.96 5.49 -0.31
CA GLU A 129 -3.25 5.48 -0.99
C GLU A 129 -4.38 5.33 0.04
N PRO A 130 -4.55 6.31 0.94
CA PRO A 130 -5.52 6.22 2.01
C PRO A 130 -6.95 6.16 1.47
N TRP A 131 -7.80 5.36 2.11
CA TRP A 131 -9.22 5.24 1.74
C TRP A 131 -10.04 6.48 2.10
N SER A 132 -9.59 7.24 3.10
CA SER A 132 -10.20 8.50 3.53
C SER A 132 -9.49 9.71 2.93
N SER A 133 -10.26 10.78 2.67
CA SER A 133 -9.75 12.06 2.18
C SER A 133 -8.90 12.74 3.26
N SER A 134 -7.61 12.41 3.30
CA SER A 134 -6.64 12.95 4.25
C SER A 134 -5.73 13.95 3.54
N SER A 135 -6.31 15.10 3.17
CA SER A 135 -5.63 16.19 2.44
C SER A 135 -4.36 16.72 3.13
N ASN A 136 -4.20 16.42 4.43
CA ASN A 136 -3.15 16.99 5.27
C ASN A 136 -1.96 16.04 5.48
N LEU A 137 -1.91 14.87 4.84
CA LEU A 137 -0.77 13.96 5.01
C LEU A 137 0.49 14.49 4.32
N VAL A 138 0.33 15.02 3.10
CA VAL A 138 1.46 15.40 2.23
C VAL A 138 2.36 16.45 2.89
N ARG A 139 1.77 17.46 3.56
CA ARG A 139 2.53 18.50 4.27
C ARG A 139 3.43 17.97 5.38
N LEU A 140 3.12 16.81 5.95
CA LEU A 140 3.88 16.24 7.06
C LEU A 140 5.08 15.42 6.58
N LEU A 141 5.03 14.91 5.34
CA LEU A 141 6.02 13.96 4.84
C LEU A 141 7.47 14.46 4.93
N PRO A 142 7.79 15.74 4.59
CA PRO A 142 9.16 16.24 4.72
C PRO A 142 9.72 16.17 6.14
N GLN A 143 8.87 16.41 7.15
CA GLN A 143 9.28 16.36 8.56
C GLN A 143 9.36 14.93 9.07
N LEU A 144 8.39 14.08 8.70
CA LEU A 144 8.26 12.73 9.24
C LEU A 144 9.25 11.74 8.60
N PHE A 145 9.54 11.89 7.31
CA PHE A 145 10.33 10.91 6.56
C PHE A 145 11.43 11.58 5.73
N PRO A 146 12.42 12.22 6.38
CA PRO A 146 13.45 13.00 5.68
C PRO A 146 14.32 12.16 4.74
N ARG A 147 14.37 10.83 4.91
CA ARG A 147 15.17 9.89 4.11
C ARG A 147 14.44 9.30 2.89
N LEU A 148 13.20 9.73 2.60
CA LEU A 148 12.44 9.22 1.46
C LEU A 148 13.17 9.45 0.14
N GLN A 149 13.29 8.38 -0.64
CA GLN A 149 13.83 8.34 -1.98
C GLN A 149 12.73 8.20 -3.04
N SER A 150 11.66 7.46 -2.72
CA SER A 150 10.48 7.37 -3.58
C SER A 150 9.19 7.58 -2.79
N LEU A 151 8.29 8.36 -3.36
CA LEU A 151 6.98 8.63 -2.81
C LEU A 151 5.91 8.39 -3.89
N ALA A 152 4.87 7.64 -3.56
CA ALA A 152 3.67 7.52 -4.38
C ALA A 152 2.46 8.04 -3.60
N ILE A 153 1.73 9.00 -4.19
CA ILE A 153 0.58 9.67 -3.55
C ILE A 153 -0.53 10.00 -4.55
N ARG A 154 -1.74 10.19 -4.03
CA ARG A 154 -2.83 10.88 -4.74
C ARG A 154 -2.70 12.40 -4.58
N HIS A 155 -3.03 13.17 -5.63
CA HIS A 155 -2.88 14.62 -5.70
C HIS A 155 -4.21 15.40 -5.70
N LEU A 156 -5.35 14.76 -6.01
CA LEU A 156 -6.61 15.44 -6.34
C LEU A 156 -7.14 16.41 -5.25
N HIS A 157 -6.68 16.25 -4.00
CA HIS A 157 -7.05 17.10 -2.87
C HIS A 157 -5.86 17.69 -2.11
N VAL A 158 -4.67 17.64 -2.72
CA VAL A 158 -3.46 18.22 -2.13
C VAL A 158 -3.39 19.70 -2.53
N PRO A 159 -3.28 20.63 -1.55
CA PRO A 159 -3.00 22.03 -1.85
C PRO A 159 -1.69 22.21 -2.62
N ASP A 160 -1.63 23.19 -3.51
CA ASP A 160 -0.44 23.44 -4.36
C ASP A 160 0.82 23.68 -3.50
N ASP A 161 0.69 24.47 -2.43
CA ASP A 161 1.80 24.73 -1.50
C ASP A 161 2.29 23.46 -0.80
N ASP A 162 1.36 22.59 -0.37
CA ASP A 162 1.70 21.32 0.28
C ASP A 162 2.40 20.36 -0.70
N PHE A 163 1.98 20.36 -1.97
CA PHE A 163 2.63 19.59 -3.03
C PHE A 163 4.05 20.11 -3.32
N LEU A 164 4.22 21.42 -3.48
CA LEU A 164 5.53 22.02 -3.74
C LEU A 164 6.48 21.90 -2.54
N ASN A 165 5.95 21.80 -1.32
CA ASN A 165 6.74 21.54 -0.11
C ASN A 165 7.44 20.17 -0.12
N LEU A 166 7.06 19.25 -1.03
CA LEU A 166 7.81 18.00 -1.25
C LEU A 166 9.27 18.23 -1.69
N ARG A 167 9.61 19.44 -2.18
CA ARG A 167 10.99 19.82 -2.46
C ARG A 167 11.92 19.70 -1.25
N GLU A 168 11.39 19.86 -0.05
CA GLU A 168 12.13 19.80 1.22
C GLU A 168 12.63 18.37 1.52
N LEU A 169 12.07 17.34 0.87
CA LEU A 169 12.62 15.99 0.89
C LEU A 169 13.90 15.93 0.05
N GLN A 170 15.05 16.17 0.68
CA GLN A 170 16.35 16.28 0.02
C GLN A 170 16.78 15.00 -0.70
N HIS A 171 16.34 13.84 -0.22
CA HIS A 171 16.67 12.53 -0.79
C HIS A 171 15.64 12.04 -1.80
N LEU A 172 14.57 12.78 -2.07
CA LEU A 172 13.52 12.32 -2.99
C LEU A 172 14.04 12.33 -4.43
N HIS A 173 13.94 11.20 -5.11
CA HIS A 173 14.31 11.04 -6.52
C HIS A 173 13.11 10.72 -7.39
N THR A 174 12.10 10.03 -6.84
CA THR A 174 10.92 9.58 -7.58
C THR A 174 9.66 10.01 -6.86
N LEU A 175 8.78 10.73 -7.56
CA LEU A 175 7.42 11.04 -7.11
C LEU A 175 6.42 10.44 -8.09
N GLU A 176 5.59 9.52 -7.66
CA GLU A 176 4.52 8.95 -8.48
C GLU A 176 3.16 9.53 -8.08
N ILE A 177 2.40 10.00 -9.08
CA ILE A 177 1.06 10.55 -8.93
C ILE A 177 0.04 9.51 -9.37
N LEU A 178 -0.64 8.91 -8.40
CA LEU A 178 -1.51 7.75 -8.58
C LEU A 178 -2.83 8.09 -9.29
N ASP A 179 -3.31 9.33 -9.15
CA ASP A 179 -4.58 9.81 -9.67
C ASP A 179 -4.38 10.93 -10.71
N SER A 180 -3.42 10.75 -11.63
CA SER A 180 -3.07 11.76 -12.63
C SER A 180 -4.16 12.04 -13.67
N PHE A 181 -5.26 11.28 -13.68
CA PHE A 181 -6.38 11.53 -14.57
C PHE A 181 -7.18 12.75 -14.09
N HIS A 182 -7.82 13.45 -15.02
CA HIS A 182 -8.69 14.57 -14.67
C HIS A 182 -10.02 14.52 -15.42
N ARG A 183 -11.02 15.15 -14.83
CA ARG A 183 -12.34 15.37 -15.44
C ARG A 183 -12.44 16.83 -15.85
N PRO A 184 -12.43 17.15 -17.15
CA PRO A 184 -12.57 18.52 -17.63
C PRO A 184 -13.94 19.11 -17.26
N ASP A 185 -14.98 18.28 -17.33
CA ASP A 185 -16.34 18.63 -16.92
C ASP A 185 -16.73 17.80 -15.68
N PRO A 186 -16.91 18.42 -14.50
CA PRO A 186 -17.32 17.71 -13.29
C PRO A 186 -18.79 17.24 -13.34
N THR A 187 -19.59 17.72 -14.29
CA THR A 187 -21.01 17.36 -14.45
C THR A 187 -21.24 16.16 -15.36
N ASP A 188 -20.25 15.77 -16.17
CA ASP A 188 -20.28 14.56 -16.99
C ASP A 188 -19.39 13.46 -16.38
N PRO A 189 -19.97 12.48 -15.66
CA PRO A 189 -19.20 11.40 -15.04
C PRO A 189 -18.56 10.43 -16.05
N SER A 190 -18.98 10.47 -17.32
CA SER A 190 -18.48 9.57 -18.37
C SER A 190 -17.17 10.05 -19.00
N TRP A 191 -16.84 11.34 -18.87
CA TRP A 191 -15.70 11.93 -19.54
C TRP A 191 -14.48 12.06 -18.60
N VAL A 192 -13.67 11.00 -18.54
CA VAL A 192 -12.38 11.00 -17.86
C VAL A 192 -11.25 11.10 -18.88
N VAL A 193 -10.35 12.07 -18.69
CA VAL A 193 -9.14 12.18 -19.49
C VAL A 193 -8.00 11.49 -18.76
N ASN A 194 -7.48 10.42 -19.35
CA ASN A 194 -6.33 9.66 -18.86
C ASN A 194 -5.00 10.39 -19.12
N LYS A 195 -4.93 11.68 -18.80
CA LYS A 195 -3.75 12.53 -18.88
C LYS A 195 -3.73 13.50 -17.70
N PRO A 196 -2.55 13.96 -17.27
CA PRO A 196 -2.42 15.06 -16.30
C PRO A 196 -3.21 16.30 -16.70
N SER A 197 -3.82 16.96 -15.70
CA SER A 197 -4.45 18.28 -15.91
C SER A 197 -3.39 19.36 -16.16
N PRO A 198 -3.74 20.51 -16.79
CA PRO A 198 -2.82 21.64 -16.93
C PRO A 198 -2.26 22.12 -15.59
N ARG A 199 -3.09 22.12 -14.53
CA ARG A 199 -2.64 22.45 -13.15
C ARG A 199 -1.57 21.47 -12.67
N LEU A 200 -1.80 20.16 -12.82
CA LEU A 200 -0.82 19.16 -12.40
C LEU A 200 0.49 19.29 -13.20
N LEU A 201 0.42 19.53 -14.51
CA LEU A 201 1.61 19.75 -15.33
C LEU A 201 2.42 20.98 -14.86
N GLN A 202 1.74 22.06 -14.49
CA GLN A 202 2.41 23.24 -13.94
C GLN A 202 3.11 22.91 -12.61
N LEU A 203 2.40 22.24 -11.68
CA LEU A 203 2.99 21.83 -10.40
C LEU A 203 4.20 20.91 -10.57
N ILE A 204 4.15 20.00 -11.54
CA ILE A 204 5.28 19.14 -11.89
C ILE A 204 6.47 19.98 -12.36
N SER A 205 6.23 20.93 -13.28
CA SER A 205 7.26 21.83 -13.78
C SER A 205 7.88 22.65 -12.65
N ASP A 206 7.05 23.27 -11.80
CA ASP A 206 7.49 24.10 -10.69
C ASP A 206 8.31 23.29 -9.67
N LEU A 207 7.87 22.08 -9.32
CA LEU A 207 8.62 21.19 -8.43
C LEU A 207 9.96 20.78 -9.03
N GLN A 208 9.98 20.47 -10.33
CA GLN A 208 11.22 20.10 -11.02
C GLN A 208 12.20 21.27 -11.10
N GLU A 209 11.73 22.49 -11.36
CA GLU A 209 12.56 23.69 -11.30
C GLU A 209 13.12 23.92 -9.89
N GLN A 210 12.26 23.87 -8.87
CA GLN A 210 12.66 24.09 -7.47
C GLN A 210 13.62 23.01 -6.93
N THR A 211 13.62 21.82 -7.54
CA THR A 211 14.51 20.72 -7.15
C THR A 211 15.69 20.54 -8.10
N ASN A 212 15.90 21.45 -9.05
CA ASN A 212 16.94 21.35 -10.09
C ASN A 212 16.90 19.98 -10.82
N GLN A 213 15.72 19.52 -11.20
CA GLN A 213 15.46 18.24 -11.87
C GLN A 213 15.84 17.00 -11.06
N ARG A 214 16.12 17.13 -9.75
CA ARG A 214 16.40 15.99 -8.86
C ARG A 214 15.22 15.04 -8.76
N VAL A 215 13.99 15.57 -8.70
CA VAL A 215 12.78 14.77 -8.56
C VAL A 215 12.21 14.43 -9.93
N ARG A 216 12.21 13.14 -10.27
CA ARG A 216 11.48 12.61 -11.43
C ARG A 216 10.03 12.36 -11.04
N VAL A 217 9.09 13.03 -11.71
CA VAL A 217 7.67 12.79 -11.51
C VAL A 217 7.15 11.77 -12.52
N LEU A 218 6.45 10.75 -12.02
CA LEU A 218 5.78 9.72 -12.79
C LEU A 218 4.26 9.95 -12.70
N THR A 219 3.59 9.94 -13.85
CA THR A 219 2.13 10.03 -13.95
C THR A 219 1.57 8.78 -14.61
N SER A 220 2.23 7.63 -14.39
CA SER A 220 1.78 6.34 -14.89
C SER A 220 0.42 6.05 -14.30
N ALA A 221 -0.58 5.87 -15.16
CA ALA A 221 -1.81 5.21 -14.75
C ALA A 221 -1.45 3.75 -14.47
N HIS A 222 -1.15 3.41 -13.22
CA HIS A 222 -1.18 2.01 -12.84
C HIS A 222 -2.60 1.51 -13.13
N LYS A 223 -2.72 0.54 -14.05
CA LYS A 223 -3.91 -0.28 -14.14
C LYS A 223 -4.00 -1.00 -12.80
N ASP A 224 -4.80 -0.47 -11.89
CA ASP A 224 -5.24 -1.17 -10.71
C ASP A 224 -5.73 -2.55 -11.13
N PHE A 225 -4.96 -3.60 -10.82
CA PHE A 225 -5.38 -4.98 -11.09
C PHE A 225 -6.63 -5.39 -10.29
N LEU A 226 -7.07 -4.53 -9.36
CA LEU A 226 -8.23 -4.72 -8.48
C LEU A 226 -9.41 -3.78 -8.78
N ASN A 227 -9.27 -2.78 -9.67
CA ASN A 227 -10.43 -2.02 -10.14
C ASN A 227 -11.12 -2.79 -11.27
N CYS A 228 -11.79 -3.87 -10.89
CA CYS A 228 -12.93 -4.34 -11.67
C CYS A 228 -14.00 -3.25 -11.56
N ASN A 229 -14.16 -2.45 -12.61
CA ASN A 229 -15.34 -1.61 -12.78
C ASN A 229 -16.56 -2.47 -12.48
N THR A 230 -17.29 -2.15 -11.41
CA THR A 230 -18.63 -2.69 -11.19
C THR A 230 -19.52 -2.09 -12.26
N SER A 231 -19.46 -2.63 -13.47
CA SER A 231 -20.54 -2.47 -14.43
C SER A 231 -21.75 -3.12 -13.78
N THR A 232 -22.67 -2.29 -13.35
CA THR A 232 -24.01 -2.62 -12.87
C THR A 232 -24.58 -3.83 -13.59
N TRP A 233 -24.63 -4.96 -12.88
CA TRP A 233 -25.35 -6.14 -13.34
C TRP A 233 -26.85 -5.81 -13.33
N SER A 234 -27.46 -5.78 -14.51
CA SER A 234 -28.92 -5.74 -14.66
C SER A 234 -29.43 -7.18 -14.83
N PRO A 235 -30.39 -7.65 -14.03
CA PRO A 235 -30.95 -8.99 -14.20
C PRO A 235 -31.79 -9.01 -15.49
N GLY A 236 -31.29 -9.69 -16.53
CA GLY A 236 -32.03 -9.90 -17.78
C GLY A 236 -31.22 -9.92 -19.08
N ALA A 237 -29.91 -9.70 -19.06
CA ALA A 237 -29.11 -9.74 -20.28
C ALA A 237 -28.79 -11.20 -20.72
N PRO A 238 -28.97 -11.57 -22.00
CA PRO A 238 -28.59 -12.88 -22.52
C PRO A 238 -27.06 -13.06 -22.54
N PRO A 239 -26.54 -14.29 -22.43
CA PRO A 239 -25.10 -14.54 -22.42
C PRO A 239 -24.46 -14.15 -23.77
N PRO A 240 -23.29 -13.49 -23.77
CA PRO A 240 -22.59 -13.15 -25.00
C PRO A 240 -22.03 -14.42 -25.65
N THR A 241 -22.32 -14.56 -26.94
CA THR A 241 -21.79 -15.61 -27.82
C THR A 241 -20.30 -15.38 -28.08
N TRP A 242 -19.53 -16.45 -27.97
CA TRP A 242 -18.08 -16.48 -28.11
C TRP A 242 -17.64 -16.16 -29.55
N SER A 243 -17.01 -15.00 -29.76
CA SER A 243 -16.02 -14.83 -30.81
C SER A 243 -15.09 -13.67 -30.48
N ASP A 244 -13.81 -13.99 -30.47
CA ASP A 244 -12.62 -13.14 -30.48
C ASP A 244 -12.08 -12.51 -29.18
N SER A 245 -11.00 -13.18 -28.71
CA SER A 245 -9.69 -12.56 -28.47
C SER A 245 -9.63 -11.45 -27.43
N SER A 246 -9.87 -11.82 -26.16
CA SER A 246 -9.35 -11.11 -24.99
C SER A 246 -9.14 -12.13 -23.88
N HIS A 247 -7.91 -12.24 -23.38
CA HIS A 247 -7.58 -13.06 -22.22
C HIS A 247 -8.28 -12.46 -20.98
N SER A 248 -9.46 -12.99 -20.67
CA SER A 248 -10.18 -12.75 -19.43
C SER A 248 -9.70 -13.74 -18.37
N CYS A 249 -9.17 -13.24 -17.26
CA CYS A 249 -9.02 -14.04 -16.04
C CYS A 249 -10.42 -14.41 -15.53
N PHE A 250 -10.67 -15.71 -15.37
CA PHE A 250 -11.83 -16.23 -14.66
C PHE A 250 -11.35 -16.82 -13.32
N LEU A 251 -12.07 -16.43 -12.25
CA LEU A 251 -12.14 -16.94 -10.87
C LEU A 251 -11.02 -17.86 -10.35
#